data_AF-A0A2E5MRV0-F1
#
_entry.id   AF-A0A2E5MRV0-F1
#
_cell.length_a   1.000
_cell.length_b   1.000
_cell.length_c   1.000
_cell.angle_alpha   90.00
_cell.angle_beta   90.00
_cell.angle_gamma   90.00
#
_symmetry.space_group_name_H-M   'P 1'
#
loop_
_entity.id
_entity.type
_entity.pdbx_description
1 polymer ?
#
loop_
_entity_poly.entity_id
_entity_poly.type
_entity_poly.pdbx_seq_one_letter_code
_entity_poly.pdbx_strand_id
1 'polypeptide(L)'
;MLAVRNYCFNHHGIRLGDREARLWSFHSRQNSKEKIKDFMLNRKRFYPSGESAKQQIEMMLCWKPKYIYGYTSLILEAAQIIERFGLKVPFVTCVICTAETILPFQKKYISDIFNAPVIEEYGCTEFDIVAFECTEGHRHLVNPWLIVEENYGRCLITDMSRKSQLFTRYIVGDSIELKEVECSRLGDSTIISKLEGREVNRFAYISSTKKFHSVEFSHAINDYMESHNIIFSFTVVQHDFSFFSIYVDKGLSVEKDGLCKYVEKIILNKTGYVIKVDVDYIRLQNLSNKRSYFLQEMNAIQ
;
A
#
# COMPACT_ATOMS: atom_id res chain seq x y z
N MET A 1 -8.70 11.68 -17.00
CA MET A 1 -7.78 11.26 -15.93
C MET A 1 -7.47 12.38 -14.95
N LEU A 2 -6.83 13.51 -15.34
CA LEU A 2 -6.54 14.60 -14.39
C LEU A 2 -7.77 15.16 -13.64
N ALA A 3 -8.95 15.15 -14.26
CA ALA A 3 -10.19 15.62 -13.64
C ALA A 3 -10.59 14.79 -12.40
N VAL A 4 -10.53 13.45 -12.48
CA VAL A 4 -10.87 12.56 -11.35
C VAL A 4 -9.90 12.79 -10.20
N ARG A 5 -8.59 12.84 -10.49
CA ARG A 5 -7.57 13.13 -9.48
C ARG A 5 -7.81 14.49 -8.82
N ASN A 6 -8.03 15.54 -9.62
CA ASN A 6 -8.31 16.88 -9.10
C ASN A 6 -9.58 16.91 -8.25
N TYR A 7 -10.65 16.19 -8.65
CA TYR A 7 -11.86 16.05 -7.87
C TYR A 7 -11.58 15.42 -6.50
N CYS A 8 -10.91 14.27 -6.45
CA CYS A 8 -10.55 13.58 -5.21
C CYS A 8 -9.66 14.44 -4.30
N PHE A 9 -8.63 15.06 -4.88
CA PHE A 9 -7.62 15.82 -4.15
C PHE A 9 -8.22 17.11 -3.54
N ASN A 10 -9.12 17.78 -4.26
CA ASN A 10 -9.79 18.97 -3.76
C ASN A 10 -10.64 18.69 -2.51
N HIS A 11 -11.22 17.50 -2.36
CA HIS A 11 -11.96 17.11 -1.15
C HIS A 11 -11.06 17.01 0.09
N HIS A 12 -9.75 16.86 -0.10
CA HIS A 12 -8.73 16.88 0.96
C HIS A 12 -7.97 18.20 1.00
N GLY A 13 -8.50 19.26 0.38
CA GLY A 13 -7.91 20.60 0.41
C GLY A 13 -6.66 20.77 -0.46
N ILE A 14 -6.42 19.85 -1.40
CA ILE A 14 -5.29 19.90 -2.34
C ILE A 14 -5.77 20.37 -3.71
N ARG A 15 -5.16 21.44 -4.21
CA ARG A 15 -5.47 22.02 -5.52
C ARG A 15 -4.43 21.63 -6.56
N LEU A 16 -4.83 21.63 -7.83
CA LEU A 16 -3.89 21.46 -8.94
C LEU A 16 -2.81 22.56 -8.88
N GLY A 17 -1.54 22.15 -8.89
CA GLY A 17 -0.39 23.05 -8.78
C GLY A 17 0.14 23.26 -7.36
N ASP A 18 -0.51 22.71 -6.33
CA ASP A 18 0.08 22.61 -5.00
C ASP A 18 1.37 21.77 -5.04
N ARG A 19 2.35 22.13 -4.20
CA ARG A 19 3.67 21.46 -4.20
C ARG A 19 3.51 19.99 -3.81
N GLU A 20 3.83 19.10 -4.73
CA GLU A 20 3.81 17.66 -4.51
C GLU A 20 5.22 17.15 -4.18
N ALA A 21 5.36 16.43 -3.07
CA ALA A 21 6.49 15.52 -2.86
C ALA A 21 6.07 14.12 -3.27
N ARG A 22 6.67 13.63 -4.37
CA ARG A 22 6.37 12.31 -4.92
C ARG A 22 7.41 11.28 -4.50
N LEU A 23 7.03 10.31 -3.67
CA LEU A 23 7.89 9.19 -3.26
C LEU A 23 7.73 8.02 -4.23
N TRP A 24 8.73 7.83 -5.10
CA TRP A 24 8.65 6.90 -6.23
C TRP A 24 10.01 6.29 -6.55
N SER A 25 10.03 5.10 -7.15
CA SER A 25 11.27 4.37 -7.46
C SER A 25 12.18 5.11 -8.47
N PHE A 26 13.49 5.03 -8.24
CA PHE A 26 14.56 5.72 -8.98
C PHE A 26 14.71 5.26 -10.44
N HIS A 27 14.22 4.08 -10.80
CA HIS A 27 14.47 3.45 -12.11
C HIS A 27 13.70 4.05 -13.29
N SER A 28 12.88 5.10 -13.09
CA SER A 28 12.31 5.83 -14.23
C SER A 28 13.40 6.68 -14.87
N ARG A 29 14.01 6.22 -15.97
CA ARG A 29 14.90 7.04 -16.81
C ARG A 29 14.17 8.32 -17.17
N GLN A 30 14.57 9.45 -16.57
CA GLN A 30 13.85 10.70 -16.72
C GLN A 30 14.18 11.33 -18.07
N ASN A 31 13.33 11.07 -19.05
CA ASN A 31 13.36 11.78 -20.31
C ASN A 31 12.87 13.22 -20.09
N SER A 32 13.28 14.16 -20.95
CA SER A 32 12.94 15.59 -20.80
C SER A 32 11.45 15.87 -20.64
N LYS A 33 10.59 15.02 -21.24
CA LYS A 33 9.12 15.08 -21.07
C LYS A 33 8.67 14.94 -19.62
N GLU A 34 9.27 14.02 -18.86
CA GLU A 34 8.91 13.82 -17.44
C GLU A 34 9.36 14.99 -16.58
N LYS A 35 10.52 15.59 -16.87
CA LYS A 35 10.99 16.80 -16.18
C LYS A 35 10.07 18.00 -16.42
N ILE A 36 9.63 18.18 -17.66
CA ILE A 36 8.65 19.23 -18.02
C ILE A 36 7.34 18.99 -17.28
N LYS A 37 6.85 17.74 -17.27
CA LYS A 37 5.61 17.37 -16.55
C LYS A 37 5.73 17.60 -15.04
N ASP A 38 6.87 17.24 -14.44
CA ASP A 38 7.15 17.49 -13.02
C ASP A 38 7.14 19.00 -12.72
N PHE A 39 7.78 19.80 -13.56
CA PHE A 39 7.79 21.25 -13.45
C PHE A 39 6.38 21.87 -13.58
N MET A 40 5.63 21.50 -14.62
CA MET A 40 4.28 22.01 -14.87
C MET A 40 3.28 21.65 -13.76
N LEU A 41 3.46 20.49 -13.11
CA LEU A 41 2.59 20.03 -12.03
C LEU A 41 3.11 20.40 -10.63
N ASN A 42 4.16 21.22 -10.53
CA ASN A 42 4.80 21.62 -9.28
C ASN A 42 5.18 20.42 -8.38
N ARG A 43 5.67 19.36 -9.03
CA ARG A 43 6.02 18.07 -8.42
C ARG A 43 7.52 17.91 -8.36
N LYS A 44 8.01 17.39 -7.23
CA LYS A 44 9.39 16.91 -7.08
C LYS A 44 9.41 15.47 -6.58
N ARG A 45 10.23 14.63 -7.22
CA ARG A 45 10.37 13.20 -6.86
C ARG A 45 11.49 13.01 -5.85
N PHE A 46 11.26 12.12 -4.90
CA PHE A 46 12.20 11.72 -3.85
C PHE A 46 12.23 10.20 -3.74
N TYR A 47 13.39 9.67 -3.35
CA TYR A 47 13.59 8.25 -3.12
C TYR A 47 14.37 8.06 -1.81
N PRO A 48 13.69 8.05 -0.66
CA PRO A 48 14.31 8.00 0.65
C PRO A 48 14.71 6.56 0.99
N SER A 49 15.57 5.97 0.16
CA SER A 49 16.08 4.62 0.38
C SER A 49 17.59 4.55 0.19
N GLY A 50 18.24 3.71 0.99
CA GLY A 50 19.69 3.51 0.96
C GLY A 50 20.47 4.63 1.66
N GLU A 51 21.75 4.78 1.31
CA GLU A 51 22.66 5.67 2.05
C GLU A 51 22.29 7.15 1.96
N SER A 52 21.66 7.58 0.87
CA SER A 52 21.21 8.96 0.68
C SER A 52 19.81 9.25 1.23
N ALA A 53 19.17 8.28 1.89
CA ALA A 53 17.77 8.39 2.29
C ALA A 53 17.49 9.62 3.18
N LYS A 54 18.35 9.87 4.17
CA LYS A 54 18.24 11.06 5.04
C LYS A 54 18.35 12.36 4.25
N GLN A 55 19.32 12.46 3.35
CA GLN A 55 19.53 13.66 2.51
C GLN A 55 18.31 13.92 1.62
N GLN A 56 17.69 12.87 1.06
CA GLN A 56 16.47 12.99 0.27
C GLN A 56 15.30 13.54 1.10
N ILE A 57 15.15 13.08 2.34
CA ILE A 57 14.15 13.64 3.28
C ILE A 57 14.46 15.11 3.58
N GLU A 58 15.69 15.47 3.91
CA GLU A 58 16.07 16.88 4.14
C GLU A 58 15.76 17.77 2.93
N MET A 59 16.06 17.30 1.71
CA MET A 59 15.70 17.99 0.47
C MET A 59 14.19 18.13 0.28
N MET A 60 13.41 17.12 0.66
CA MET A 60 11.94 17.16 0.66
C MET A 60 11.42 18.20 1.65
N LEU A 61 12.00 18.25 2.86
CA LEU A 61 11.60 19.23 3.87
C LEU A 61 11.93 20.66 3.43
N CYS A 62 13.09 20.88 2.80
CA CYS A 62 13.46 22.17 2.21
C CYS A 62 12.51 22.59 1.07
N TRP A 63 11.97 21.63 0.31
CA TRP A 63 11.00 21.90 -0.74
C TRP A 63 9.64 22.37 -0.20
N LYS A 64 9.30 21.99 1.04
CA LYS A 64 8.04 22.33 1.73
C LYS A 64 6.80 21.93 0.90
N PRO A 65 6.62 20.62 0.60
CA PRO A 65 5.45 20.14 -0.13
C PRO A 65 4.16 20.42 0.63
N LYS A 66 3.09 20.76 -0.08
CA LYS A 66 1.74 20.87 0.49
C LYS A 66 1.15 19.49 0.80
N TYR A 67 1.51 18.49 0.00
CA TYR A 67 1.09 17.11 0.20
C TYR A 67 2.14 16.11 -0.28
N ILE A 68 2.04 14.91 0.24
CA ILE A 68 2.90 13.79 -0.09
C ILE A 68 2.08 12.76 -0.89
N TYR A 69 2.67 12.21 -1.95
CA TYR A 69 2.04 11.19 -2.79
C TYR A 69 3.05 10.11 -3.13
N GLY A 70 2.70 8.83 -3.02
CA GLY A 70 3.63 7.78 -3.43
C GLY A 70 3.31 6.38 -2.95
N TYR A 71 4.28 5.50 -3.14
CA TYR A 71 4.18 4.12 -2.69
C TYR A 71 4.20 4.04 -1.16
N THR A 72 3.28 3.27 -0.61
CA THR A 72 3.13 3.07 0.85
C THR A 72 4.45 2.73 1.52
N SER A 73 5.23 1.79 0.97
CA SER A 73 6.53 1.41 1.53
C SER A 73 7.55 2.55 1.59
N LEU A 74 7.63 3.40 0.57
CA LEU A 74 8.56 4.54 0.55
C LEU A 74 8.11 5.66 1.50
N ILE A 75 6.80 5.86 1.64
CA ILE A 75 6.25 6.80 2.63
C ILE A 75 6.52 6.29 4.05
N LEU A 76 6.39 4.99 4.30
CA LEU A 76 6.72 4.38 5.59
C LEU A 76 8.22 4.52 5.91
N GLU A 77 9.10 4.27 4.94
CA GLU A 77 10.55 4.47 5.10
C GLU A 77 10.88 5.95 5.40
N ALA A 78 10.20 6.88 4.72
CA ALA A 78 10.31 8.32 5.01
C ALA A 78 9.89 8.65 6.46
N ALA A 79 8.76 8.12 6.92
CA ALA A 79 8.27 8.33 8.28
C ALA A 79 9.27 7.81 9.33
N GLN A 80 9.81 6.60 9.12
CA GLN A 80 10.83 6.02 10.01
C GLN A 80 12.11 6.87 10.07
N ILE A 81 12.54 7.47 8.95
CA ILE A 81 13.70 8.37 8.93
C ILE A 81 13.39 9.68 9.67
N ILE A 82 12.21 10.26 9.45
CA ILE A 82 11.77 11.49 10.12
C ILE A 82 11.76 11.29 11.64
N GLU A 83 11.18 10.19 12.11
CA GLU A 83 11.15 9.83 13.53
C GLU A 83 12.55 9.65 14.09
N ARG A 84 13.37 8.79 13.45
CA ARG A 84 14.74 8.46 13.89
C ARG A 84 15.62 9.70 14.09
N PHE A 85 15.46 10.70 13.23
CA PHE A 85 16.26 11.93 13.27
C PHE A 85 15.54 13.10 13.94
N GLY A 86 14.34 12.89 14.49
CA GLY A 86 13.56 13.95 15.16
C GLY A 86 13.21 15.12 14.24
N LEU A 87 13.01 14.86 12.95
CA LEU A 87 12.68 15.89 11.96
C LEU A 87 11.20 16.32 12.10
N LYS A 88 10.89 17.57 11.75
CA LYS A 88 9.51 18.10 11.81
C LYS A 88 8.96 18.36 10.43
N VAL A 89 7.66 18.07 10.22
CA VAL A 89 6.98 18.23 8.92
C VAL A 89 5.73 19.11 9.03
N PRO A 90 5.84 20.42 9.32
CA PRO A 90 4.70 21.24 9.72
C PRO A 90 3.78 21.70 8.57
N PHE A 91 4.11 21.41 7.31
CA PHE A 91 3.46 22.00 6.12
C PHE A 91 2.58 21.02 5.33
N VAL A 92 2.62 19.73 5.66
CA VAL A 92 1.87 18.70 4.93
C VAL A 92 0.41 18.74 5.34
N THR A 93 -0.48 18.88 4.37
CA THR A 93 -1.93 18.85 4.59
C THR A 93 -2.49 17.44 4.55
N CYS A 94 -1.90 16.57 3.73
CA CYS A 94 -2.26 15.16 3.67
C CYS A 94 -1.15 14.31 3.04
N VAL A 95 -1.21 13.00 3.29
CA VAL A 95 -0.34 11.99 2.70
C VAL A 95 -1.23 11.02 1.91
N ILE A 96 -0.94 10.80 0.64
CA ILE A 96 -1.71 9.91 -0.23
C ILE A 96 -0.85 8.68 -0.56
N CYS A 97 -1.27 7.53 -0.06
CA CYS A 97 -0.65 6.23 -0.28
C CYS A 97 -1.33 5.52 -1.46
N THR A 98 -0.53 4.93 -2.34
CA THR A 98 -1.02 4.20 -3.52
C THR A 98 -0.15 2.97 -3.80
N ALA A 99 -0.61 2.14 -4.74
CA ALA A 99 0.06 0.98 -5.34
C ALA A 99 0.36 -0.23 -4.41
N GLU A 100 0.26 -0.07 -3.10
CA GLU A 100 0.55 -1.09 -2.08
C GLU A 100 -0.47 -0.99 -0.93
N THR A 101 -0.92 -2.13 -0.41
CA THR A 101 -1.78 -2.17 0.77
C THR A 101 -1.05 -1.57 1.98
N ILE A 102 -1.75 -0.72 2.72
CA ILE A 102 -1.29 -0.16 3.99
C ILE A 102 -2.01 -0.81 5.15
N LEU A 103 -1.28 -1.21 6.20
CA LEU A 103 -1.91 -1.75 7.41
C LEU A 103 -2.45 -0.61 8.30
N PRO A 104 -3.54 -0.83 9.05
CA PRO A 104 -4.12 0.19 9.93
C PRO A 104 -3.09 0.84 10.87
N PHE A 105 -2.22 0.05 11.52
CA PHE A 105 -1.22 0.59 12.43
C PHE A 105 -0.12 1.37 11.69
N GLN A 106 0.28 0.93 10.49
CA GLN A 106 1.20 1.69 9.63
C GLN A 106 0.59 3.03 9.20
N LYS A 107 -0.70 3.03 8.84
CA LYS A 107 -1.45 4.23 8.47
C LYS A 107 -1.49 5.23 9.61
N LYS A 108 -1.81 4.76 10.83
CA LYS A 108 -1.77 5.59 12.04
C LYS A 108 -0.37 6.16 12.28
N TYR A 109 0.67 5.32 12.23
CA TYR A 109 2.05 5.77 12.42
C TYR A 109 2.46 6.86 11.43
N ILE A 110 2.18 6.67 10.13
CA ILE A 110 2.46 7.70 9.10
C ILE A 110 1.69 8.98 9.41
N SER A 111 0.42 8.87 9.81
CA SER A 111 -0.41 10.02 10.18
C SER A 111 0.19 10.80 11.35
N ASP A 112 0.68 10.10 12.37
CA ASP A 112 1.30 10.70 13.56
C ASP A 112 2.63 11.41 13.21
N ILE A 113 3.49 10.76 12.41
CA ILE A 113 4.79 11.33 12.01
C ILE A 113 4.65 12.55 11.10
N PHE A 114 3.73 12.52 10.14
CA PHE A 114 3.49 13.64 9.24
C PHE A 114 2.52 14.69 9.82
N ASN A 115 1.89 14.39 10.96
CA ASN A 115 0.84 15.21 11.57
C ASN A 115 -0.24 15.61 10.54
N ALA A 116 -0.65 14.65 9.72
CA ALA A 116 -1.55 14.85 8.59
C ALA A 116 -2.33 13.58 8.27
N PRO A 117 -3.59 13.66 7.80
CA PRO A 117 -4.36 12.49 7.40
C PRO A 117 -3.67 11.71 6.29
N VAL A 118 -3.76 10.38 6.38
CA VAL A 118 -3.28 9.44 5.37
C VAL A 118 -4.48 8.90 4.59
N ILE A 119 -4.43 9.05 3.28
CA ILE A 119 -5.51 8.70 2.34
C ILE A 119 -5.05 7.56 1.45
N GLU A 120 -5.91 6.55 1.31
CA GLU A 120 -5.70 5.44 0.38
C GLU A 120 -6.27 5.75 -1.01
N GLU A 121 -5.41 5.62 -2.01
CA GLU A 121 -5.78 5.64 -3.44
C GLU A 121 -5.63 4.22 -4.00
N TYR A 122 -6.72 3.67 -4.53
CA TYR A 122 -6.70 2.41 -5.27
C TYR A 122 -6.82 2.68 -6.77
N GLY A 123 -5.89 2.11 -7.52
CA GLY A 123 -5.81 2.28 -8.96
C GLY A 123 -4.78 1.38 -9.61
N CYS A 124 -4.77 1.38 -10.93
CA CYS A 124 -3.78 0.65 -11.72
C CYS A 124 -3.45 1.41 -13.01
N THR A 125 -2.41 0.99 -13.71
CA THR A 125 -1.92 1.66 -14.93
C THR A 125 -3.01 1.75 -16.00
N GLU A 126 -3.86 0.73 -16.07
CA GLU A 126 -4.94 0.60 -17.03
C GLU A 126 -6.06 1.61 -16.75
N PHE A 127 -6.43 1.83 -15.48
CA PHE A 127 -7.66 2.55 -15.13
C PHE A 127 -7.42 3.87 -14.36
N ASP A 128 -6.17 4.23 -14.08
CA ASP A 128 -5.81 5.33 -13.17
C ASP A 128 -6.47 5.11 -11.79
N ILE A 129 -7.05 6.16 -11.19
CA ILE A 129 -7.77 6.05 -9.92
C ILE A 129 -9.10 5.32 -10.16
N VAL A 130 -9.30 4.22 -9.45
CA VAL A 130 -10.56 3.46 -9.42
C VAL A 130 -11.36 3.83 -8.18
N ALA A 131 -10.71 3.79 -7.02
CA ALA A 131 -11.31 4.16 -5.74
C ALA A 131 -10.41 5.09 -4.93
N PHE A 132 -11.02 5.92 -4.09
CA PHE A 132 -10.31 6.91 -3.29
C PHE A 132 -10.98 7.09 -1.93
N GLU A 133 -10.16 7.23 -0.89
CA GLU A 133 -10.66 7.38 0.47
C GLU A 133 -11.17 8.80 0.75
N CYS A 134 -12.38 8.91 1.30
CA CYS A 134 -12.95 10.18 1.73
C CYS A 134 -12.51 10.55 3.16
N THR A 135 -12.89 11.75 3.61
CA THR A 135 -12.56 12.25 4.96
C THR A 135 -13.20 11.46 6.11
N GLU A 136 -14.13 10.55 5.81
CA GLU A 136 -14.77 9.64 6.78
C GLU A 136 -14.17 8.23 6.74
N GLY A 137 -13.13 8.00 5.94
CA GLY A 137 -12.41 6.71 5.87
C GLY A 137 -12.98 5.69 4.88
N HIS A 138 -14.00 6.06 4.09
CA HIS A 138 -14.61 5.18 3.10
C HIS A 138 -13.90 5.28 1.73
N ARG A 139 -13.55 4.14 1.13
CA ARG A 139 -12.91 4.04 -0.20
C ARG A 139 -13.96 4.00 -1.32
N HIS A 140 -14.44 5.17 -1.74
CA HIS A 140 -15.49 5.30 -2.77
C HIS A 140 -14.97 4.96 -4.15
N LEU A 141 -15.83 4.40 -5.00
CA LEU A 141 -15.60 4.40 -6.44
C LEU A 141 -15.73 5.84 -6.95
N VAL A 142 -14.71 6.35 -7.64
CA VAL A 142 -14.63 7.79 -8.00
C VAL A 142 -14.49 8.07 -9.48
N ASN A 143 -14.31 7.03 -10.29
CA ASN A 143 -14.10 7.18 -11.71
C ASN A 143 -15.40 6.87 -12.48
N PRO A 144 -16.13 7.89 -12.97
CA PRO A 144 -17.45 7.71 -13.56
C PRO A 144 -17.44 6.96 -14.90
N TRP A 145 -16.26 6.70 -15.45
CA TRP A 145 -16.08 5.99 -16.70
C TRP A 145 -15.87 4.49 -16.52
N LEU A 146 -15.77 4.03 -15.27
CA LEU A 146 -15.51 2.64 -14.94
C LEU A 146 -16.75 2.03 -14.32
N ILE A 147 -17.11 0.85 -14.80
CA ILE A 147 -18.03 -0.04 -14.11
C ILE A 147 -17.17 -1.05 -13.38
N VAL A 148 -17.23 -1.05 -12.06
CA VAL A 148 -16.48 -1.96 -11.19
C VAL A 148 -17.43 -3.03 -10.68
N GLU A 149 -17.03 -4.29 -10.84
CA GLU A 149 -17.81 -5.44 -10.42
C GLU A 149 -16.96 -6.35 -9.52
N GLU A 150 -17.61 -6.95 -8.53
CA GLU A 150 -17.06 -8.03 -7.73
C GLU A 150 -17.62 -9.37 -8.22
N ASN A 151 -16.74 -10.33 -8.55
CA ASN A 151 -17.15 -11.70 -8.88
C ASN A 151 -16.28 -12.72 -8.13
N TYR A 152 -16.86 -13.42 -7.15
CA TYR A 152 -16.13 -14.33 -6.24
C TYR A 152 -14.92 -13.65 -5.57
N GLY A 153 -15.11 -12.40 -5.15
CA GLY A 153 -14.08 -11.54 -4.57
C GLY A 153 -13.06 -10.98 -5.58
N ARG A 154 -13.19 -11.25 -6.88
CA ARG A 154 -12.28 -10.68 -7.90
C ARG A 154 -12.74 -9.30 -8.33
N CYS A 155 -11.80 -8.38 -8.55
CA CYS A 155 -12.05 -7.08 -9.15
C CYS A 155 -12.11 -7.17 -10.68
N LEU A 156 -13.29 -6.90 -11.26
CA LEU A 156 -13.48 -6.77 -12.70
C LEU A 156 -13.84 -5.33 -13.06
N ILE A 157 -13.23 -4.81 -14.12
CA ILE A 157 -13.48 -3.44 -14.57
C ILE A 157 -13.86 -3.41 -16.04
N THR A 158 -14.93 -2.69 -16.35
CA THR A 158 -15.30 -2.30 -17.72
C THR A 158 -15.08 -0.80 -17.88
N ASP A 159 -14.34 -0.39 -18.91
CA ASP A 159 -14.12 1.03 -19.23
C ASP A 159 -15.02 1.48 -20.37
N MET A 160 -15.89 2.45 -20.07
CA MET A 160 -16.90 2.97 -21.00
C MET A 160 -16.42 4.20 -21.79
N SER A 161 -15.23 4.74 -21.50
CA SER A 161 -14.70 5.97 -22.10
C SER A 161 -13.67 5.73 -23.21
N ARG A 162 -12.90 4.64 -23.12
CA ARG A 162 -11.78 4.39 -24.02
C ARG A 162 -12.23 3.85 -25.38
N LYS A 163 -11.73 4.46 -26.45
CA LYS A 163 -11.95 4.03 -27.85
C LYS A 163 -10.82 3.20 -28.44
N SER A 164 -9.60 3.32 -27.90
CA SER A 164 -8.41 2.66 -28.43
C SER A 164 -8.24 1.22 -27.94
N GLN A 165 -8.65 0.94 -26.70
CA GLN A 165 -8.58 -0.36 -26.05
C GLN A 165 -9.88 -0.58 -25.27
N LEU A 166 -10.66 -1.57 -25.72
CA LEU A 166 -11.92 -1.92 -25.08
C LEU A 166 -11.62 -2.92 -23.96
N PHE A 167 -11.73 -2.44 -22.71
CA PHE A 167 -11.68 -3.29 -21.53
C PHE A 167 -13.10 -3.57 -21.09
N THR A 168 -13.56 -4.81 -21.28
CA THR A 168 -14.88 -5.28 -20.81
C THR A 168 -14.65 -6.42 -19.84
N ARG A 169 -15.16 -6.27 -18.61
CA ARG A 169 -14.97 -7.23 -17.51
C ARG A 169 -13.51 -7.69 -17.36
N TYR A 170 -12.59 -6.75 -17.48
CA TYR A 170 -11.16 -7.02 -17.36
C TYR A 170 -10.82 -7.40 -15.93
N ILE A 171 -10.20 -8.57 -15.74
CA ILE A 171 -9.77 -9.05 -14.42
C ILE A 171 -8.49 -8.30 -14.03
N VAL A 172 -8.59 -7.42 -13.04
CA VAL A 172 -7.45 -6.61 -12.56
C VAL A 172 -6.40 -7.49 -11.87
N GLY A 173 -6.87 -8.59 -11.25
CA GLY A 173 -6.06 -9.52 -10.48
C GLY A 173 -5.84 -9.09 -9.04
N ASP A 174 -6.70 -8.23 -8.51
CA ASP A 174 -6.82 -7.89 -7.08
C ASP A 174 -8.15 -8.41 -6.52
N SER A 175 -8.23 -8.60 -5.21
CA SER A 175 -9.43 -9.11 -4.53
C SER A 175 -10.14 -7.99 -3.77
N ILE A 176 -11.44 -7.79 -4.03
CA ILE A 176 -12.24 -6.71 -3.46
C ILE A 176 -13.55 -7.23 -2.88
N GLU A 177 -14.10 -6.48 -1.93
CA GLU A 177 -15.49 -6.59 -1.48
C GLU A 177 -16.16 -5.21 -1.68
N LEU A 178 -17.30 -5.20 -2.39
CA LEU A 178 -18.09 -3.99 -2.60
C LEU A 178 -19.24 -3.88 -1.59
N LYS A 179 -19.53 -2.66 -1.15
CA LYS A 179 -20.62 -2.39 -0.19
C LYS A 179 -21.23 -1.02 -0.44
N GLU A 180 -22.55 -0.92 -0.29
CA GLU A 180 -23.26 0.35 -0.22
C GLU A 180 -23.19 0.95 1.19
N VAL A 181 -22.90 2.24 1.28
CA VAL A 181 -22.90 3.01 2.55
C VAL A 181 -23.69 4.31 2.39
N GLU A 182 -24.12 4.89 3.50
CA GLU A 182 -24.83 6.19 3.49
C GLU A 182 -23.91 7.39 3.17
N CYS A 183 -22.58 7.19 3.24
CA CYS A 183 -21.62 8.23 2.92
C CYS A 183 -21.63 8.54 1.41
N SER A 184 -21.82 9.81 1.07
CA SER A 184 -21.80 10.29 -0.33
C SER A 184 -20.74 11.38 -0.55
N ARG A 185 -19.72 11.45 0.32
CA ARG A 185 -18.69 12.51 0.31
C ARG A 185 -17.94 12.64 -1.00
N LEU A 186 -17.84 11.55 -1.76
CA LEU A 186 -17.20 11.52 -3.08
C LEU A 186 -18.19 11.15 -4.20
N GLY A 187 -19.49 11.32 -3.96
CA GLY A 187 -20.55 11.16 -4.96
C GLY A 187 -21.25 9.80 -4.94
N ASP A 188 -20.51 8.72 -5.20
CA ASP A 188 -21.03 7.34 -5.20
C ASP A 188 -21.16 6.79 -3.77
N SER A 189 -22.26 6.09 -3.46
CA SER A 189 -22.46 5.38 -2.18
C SER A 189 -21.76 4.02 -2.15
N THR A 190 -21.32 3.53 -3.30
CA THR A 190 -20.56 2.29 -3.42
C THR A 190 -19.13 2.50 -2.98
N ILE A 191 -18.68 1.65 -2.05
CA ILE A 191 -17.30 1.64 -1.57
C ILE A 191 -16.68 0.27 -1.76
N ILE A 192 -15.36 0.25 -1.81
CA ILE A 192 -14.59 -0.98 -1.60
C ILE A 192 -14.45 -1.16 -0.08
N SER A 193 -15.23 -2.05 0.53
CA SER A 193 -15.17 -2.32 1.98
C SER A 193 -13.90 -3.08 2.35
N LYS A 194 -13.46 -4.03 1.52
CA LYS A 194 -12.19 -4.75 1.67
C LYS A 194 -11.40 -4.71 0.37
N LEU A 195 -10.11 -4.40 0.48
CA LEU A 195 -9.16 -4.45 -0.62
C LEU A 195 -8.01 -5.35 -0.20
N GLU A 196 -8.02 -6.56 -0.72
CA GLU A 196 -6.89 -7.47 -0.67
C GLU A 196 -6.04 -7.24 -1.93
N GLY A 197 -4.72 -7.35 -1.80
CA GLY A 197 -3.81 -7.18 -2.93
C GLY A 197 -3.99 -8.25 -4.01
N ARG A 198 -2.90 -8.56 -4.71
CA ARG A 198 -2.92 -9.50 -5.84
C ARG A 198 -3.56 -10.86 -5.47
N GLU A 199 -4.38 -11.40 -6.37
CA GLU A 199 -4.92 -12.77 -6.27
C GLU A 199 -3.82 -13.83 -6.24
N VAL A 200 -2.67 -13.54 -6.87
CA VAL A 200 -1.49 -14.38 -6.81
C VAL A 200 -1.02 -14.43 -5.36
N ASN A 201 -0.86 -15.64 -4.83
CA ASN A 201 -0.53 -15.89 -3.42
C ASN A 201 -1.65 -15.54 -2.41
N ARG A 202 -2.92 -15.55 -2.83
CA ARG A 202 -4.08 -15.33 -1.92
C ARG A 202 -4.21 -16.37 -0.80
N PHE A 203 -3.67 -17.57 -1.00
CA PHE A 203 -3.76 -18.67 -0.05
C PHE A 203 -2.39 -19.12 0.42
N ALA A 204 -2.26 -19.33 1.73
CA ALA A 204 -1.17 -20.04 2.36
C ALA A 204 -1.54 -21.52 2.49
N TYR A 205 -0.67 -22.42 2.01
CA TYR A 205 -0.96 -23.85 1.96
C TYR A 205 -0.42 -24.61 3.17
N ILE A 206 -1.26 -25.43 3.79
CA ILE A 206 -0.91 -26.33 4.90
C ILE A 206 -0.62 -27.74 4.37
N SER A 207 -1.33 -28.13 3.30
CA SER A 207 -1.11 -29.34 2.53
C SER A 207 -1.66 -29.14 1.11
N SER A 208 -1.62 -30.17 0.27
CA SER A 208 -2.23 -30.14 -1.07
C SER A 208 -3.73 -29.83 -1.07
N THR A 209 -4.43 -30.09 0.04
CA THR A 209 -5.88 -29.91 0.17
C THR A 209 -6.30 -28.87 1.20
N LYS A 210 -5.39 -28.48 2.11
CA LYS A 210 -5.68 -27.54 3.20
C LYS A 210 -4.96 -26.23 2.99
N LYS A 211 -5.69 -25.12 3.13
CA LYS A 211 -5.18 -23.77 2.96
C LYS A 211 -6.01 -22.75 3.75
N PHE A 212 -5.43 -21.58 4.00
CA PHE A 212 -6.12 -20.42 4.58
C PHE A 212 -5.72 -19.15 3.83
N HIS A 213 -6.46 -18.05 4.01
CA HIS A 213 -6.16 -16.78 3.34
C HIS A 213 -4.86 -16.17 3.88
N SER A 214 -3.94 -15.78 3.00
CA SER A 214 -2.64 -15.22 3.38
C SER A 214 -2.75 -13.86 4.11
N VAL A 215 -3.88 -13.17 3.98
CA VAL A 215 -4.21 -11.93 4.72
C VAL A 215 -4.17 -12.13 6.25
N GLU A 216 -4.34 -13.36 6.75
CA GLU A 216 -4.23 -13.60 8.19
C GLU A 216 -2.83 -13.30 8.74
N PHE A 217 -1.78 -13.41 7.92
CA PHE A 217 -0.45 -12.96 8.31
C PHE A 217 -0.38 -11.45 8.48
N SER A 218 -0.99 -10.68 7.58
CA SER A 218 -0.96 -9.21 7.67
C SER A 218 -1.77 -8.71 8.86
N HIS A 219 -2.89 -9.38 9.19
CA HIS A 219 -3.62 -9.15 10.43
C HIS A 219 -2.79 -9.46 11.66
N ALA A 220 -2.19 -10.66 11.74
CA ALA A 220 -1.36 -11.05 12.89
C ALA A 220 -0.18 -10.10 13.12
N ILE A 221 0.46 -9.65 12.03
CA ILE A 221 1.60 -8.73 12.10
C ILE A 221 1.14 -7.31 12.46
N ASN A 222 0.00 -6.84 11.94
CA ASN A 222 -0.60 -5.57 12.38
C ASN A 222 -0.85 -5.57 13.90
N ASP A 223 -1.49 -6.63 14.41
CA ASP A 223 -1.82 -6.76 15.82
C ASP A 223 -0.55 -6.80 16.69
N TYR A 224 0.50 -7.49 16.22
CA TYR A 224 1.80 -7.52 16.89
C TYR A 224 2.47 -6.14 16.94
N MET A 225 2.46 -5.41 15.82
CA MET A 225 3.01 -4.05 15.75
C MET A 225 2.30 -3.10 16.71
N GLU A 226 0.97 -3.17 16.74
CA GLU A 226 0.14 -2.35 17.63
C GLU A 226 0.38 -2.70 19.11
N SER A 227 0.35 -3.99 19.47
CA SER A 227 0.46 -4.41 20.88
C SER A 227 1.84 -4.15 21.49
N HIS A 228 2.89 -4.13 20.66
CA HIS A 228 4.26 -3.85 21.10
C HIS A 228 4.70 -2.42 20.81
N ASN A 229 3.84 -1.62 20.15
CA ASN A 229 4.13 -0.27 19.69
C ASN A 229 5.45 -0.18 18.90
N ILE A 230 5.63 -1.08 17.93
CA ILE A 230 6.79 -1.13 17.05
C ILE A 230 6.36 -1.11 15.58
N ILE A 231 7.11 -0.43 14.72
CA ILE A 231 6.80 -0.33 13.29
C ILE A 231 7.91 -0.92 12.46
N PHE A 232 7.54 -1.82 11.55
CA PHE A 232 8.47 -2.41 10.61
C PHE A 232 7.83 -2.70 9.25
N SER A 233 8.69 -2.85 8.23
CA SER A 233 8.29 -3.43 6.95
C SER A 233 8.53 -4.93 7.00
N PHE A 234 7.66 -5.69 6.33
CA PHE A 234 7.81 -7.14 6.26
C PHE A 234 7.36 -7.72 4.91
N THR A 235 7.84 -8.92 4.62
CA THR A 235 7.30 -9.81 3.60
C THR A 235 7.30 -11.23 4.15
N VAL A 236 6.18 -11.93 4.01
CA VAL A 236 6.06 -13.35 4.35
C VAL A 236 6.30 -14.18 3.10
N VAL A 237 7.13 -15.20 3.18
CA VAL A 237 7.45 -16.11 2.08
C VAL A 237 7.10 -17.53 2.49
N GLN A 238 6.29 -18.19 1.68
CA GLN A 238 6.03 -19.62 1.84
C GLN A 238 7.06 -20.42 1.04
N HIS A 239 7.86 -21.24 1.72
CA HIS A 239 8.82 -22.12 1.08
C HIS A 239 8.28 -23.54 0.88
N ASP A 240 7.45 -24.02 1.82
CA ASP A 240 6.83 -25.34 1.77
C ASP A 240 5.46 -25.34 2.49
N PHE A 241 4.76 -26.46 2.47
CA PHE A 241 3.55 -26.68 3.24
C PHE A 241 3.79 -26.43 4.73
N SER A 242 2.96 -25.58 5.32
CA SER A 242 3.04 -25.20 6.74
C SER A 242 4.36 -24.54 7.17
N PHE A 243 5.26 -24.18 6.24
CA PHE A 243 6.54 -23.55 6.55
C PHE A 243 6.70 -22.19 5.87
N PHE A 244 6.89 -21.16 6.69
CA PHE A 244 6.91 -19.76 6.28
C PHE A 244 8.10 -19.02 6.89
N SER A 245 8.64 -18.07 6.13
CA SER A 245 9.65 -17.11 6.61
C SER A 245 9.05 -15.71 6.64
N ILE A 246 9.19 -14.99 7.74
CA ILE A 246 8.88 -13.57 7.83
C ILE A 246 10.19 -12.80 7.72
N TYR A 247 10.33 -12.10 6.60
CA TYR A 247 11.43 -11.18 6.38
C TYR A 247 11.08 -9.80 6.88
N VAL A 248 11.93 -9.24 7.74
CA VAL A 248 11.78 -7.89 8.31
C VAL A 248 12.95 -7.03 7.86
N ASP A 249 12.70 -5.74 7.57
CA ASP A 249 13.78 -4.81 7.19
C ASP A 249 14.83 -4.69 8.33
N LYS A 250 16.13 -4.70 7.95
CA LYS A 250 17.25 -4.60 8.89
C LYS A 250 17.20 -3.31 9.75
N GLY A 251 17.40 -3.46 11.06
CA GLY A 251 17.63 -2.34 11.98
C GLY A 251 16.54 -2.10 13.02
N LEU A 252 15.69 -3.10 13.29
CA LEU A 252 14.53 -2.98 14.18
C LEU A 252 14.66 -3.88 15.40
N SER A 253 14.11 -3.42 16.52
CA SER A 253 14.04 -4.07 17.82
C SER A 253 12.98 -5.19 17.88
N VAL A 254 12.76 -5.91 16.77
CA VAL A 254 11.81 -7.02 16.74
C VAL A 254 12.46 -8.22 17.42
N GLU A 255 11.84 -8.75 18.47
CA GLU A 255 12.28 -10.01 19.03
C GLU A 255 11.84 -11.14 18.09
N LYS A 256 12.80 -11.78 17.39
CA LYS A 256 12.52 -12.82 16.38
C LYS A 256 11.62 -13.92 16.94
N ASP A 257 12.01 -14.52 18.05
CA ASP A 257 11.26 -15.60 18.71
C ASP A 257 9.89 -15.13 19.20
N GLY A 258 9.79 -13.87 19.65
CA GLY A 258 8.54 -13.24 20.05
C GLY A 258 7.56 -13.13 18.88
N LEU A 259 8.02 -12.62 17.74
CA LEU A 259 7.21 -12.49 16.52
C LEU A 259 6.81 -13.86 15.96
N CYS A 260 7.75 -14.82 15.88
CA CYS A 260 7.45 -16.21 15.45
C CYS A 260 6.29 -16.80 16.27
N LYS A 261 6.46 -16.86 17.60
CA LYS A 261 5.47 -17.46 18.50
C LYS A 261 4.14 -16.73 18.47
N TYR A 262 4.16 -15.41 18.32
CA TYR A 262 2.94 -14.62 18.23
C TYR A 262 2.16 -14.95 16.96
N VAL A 263 2.83 -14.96 15.80
CA VAL A 263 2.18 -15.27 14.52
C VAL A 263 1.67 -16.71 14.50
N GLU A 264 2.48 -17.68 14.92
CA GLU A 264 2.07 -19.09 15.02
C GLU A 264 0.81 -19.25 15.89
N LYS A 265 0.77 -18.58 17.04
CA LYS A 265 -0.38 -18.60 17.95
C LYS A 265 -1.63 -17.98 17.32
N ILE A 266 -1.52 -16.81 16.69
CA ILE A 266 -2.68 -16.14 16.06
C ILE A 266 -3.22 -16.97 14.89
N ILE A 267 -2.34 -17.51 14.04
CA ILE A 267 -2.77 -18.35 12.92
C ILE A 267 -3.43 -19.63 13.43
N LEU A 268 -2.88 -20.28 14.45
CA LEU A 268 -3.50 -21.46 15.07
C LEU A 268 -4.91 -21.14 15.59
N ASN A 269 -5.06 -20.03 16.32
CA ASN A 269 -6.34 -19.65 16.92
C ASN A 269 -7.41 -19.32 15.87
N LYS A 270 -7.03 -18.65 14.77
CA LYS A 270 -7.98 -18.23 13.73
C LYS A 270 -8.31 -19.33 12.73
N THR A 271 -7.32 -20.15 12.39
CA THR A 271 -7.43 -21.10 11.26
C THR A 271 -7.53 -22.55 11.72
N GLY A 272 -7.14 -22.85 12.96
CA GLY A 272 -7.01 -24.21 13.49
C GLY A 272 -5.78 -24.96 12.98
N TYR A 273 -4.93 -24.32 12.16
CA TYR A 273 -3.74 -24.95 11.59
C TYR A 273 -2.48 -24.60 12.38
N VAL A 274 -1.66 -25.62 12.62
CA VAL A 274 -0.29 -25.44 13.14
C VAL A 274 0.62 -25.15 11.96
N ILE A 275 1.37 -24.06 12.07
CA ILE A 275 2.39 -23.66 11.09
C ILE A 275 3.73 -23.50 11.81
N LYS A 276 4.81 -23.56 11.05
CA LYS A 276 6.15 -23.17 11.48
C LYS A 276 6.55 -21.86 10.81
N VAL A 277 7.00 -20.92 11.62
CA VAL A 277 7.44 -19.60 11.17
C VAL A 277 8.88 -19.35 11.61
N ASP A 278 9.74 -18.97 10.67
CA ASP A 278 11.08 -18.45 10.96
C ASP A 278 11.11 -16.93 10.66
N VAL A 279 11.85 -16.13 11.43
CA VAL A 279 11.97 -14.67 11.21
C VAL A 279 13.41 -14.31 10.89
N ASP A 280 13.59 -13.58 9.79
CA ASP A 280 14.90 -13.15 9.32
C ASP A 280 14.98 -11.68 8.93
N TYR A 281 16.19 -11.13 9.10
CA TYR A 281 16.49 -9.75 8.78
C TYR A 281 17.16 -9.64 7.42
N ILE A 282 16.43 -9.10 6.45
CA ILE A 282 16.96 -8.83 5.11
C ILE A 282 16.71 -7.38 4.74
N ARG A 283 17.33 -6.96 3.63
CA ARG A 283 16.95 -5.71 2.98
C ARG A 283 15.85 -6.04 1.98
N LEU A 284 14.61 -5.70 2.28
CA LEU A 284 13.44 -6.09 1.46
C LEU A 284 13.48 -5.52 0.04
N GLN A 285 14.35 -4.54 -0.23
CA GLN A 285 14.58 -3.93 -1.54
C GLN A 285 15.03 -4.93 -2.64
N ASN A 286 15.48 -6.13 -2.27
CA ASN A 286 15.96 -7.13 -3.22
C ASN A 286 14.86 -8.07 -3.75
N LEU A 287 13.62 -8.00 -3.24
CA LEU A 287 12.58 -8.99 -3.56
C LEU A 287 11.66 -8.59 -4.73
N SER A 288 11.38 -7.29 -4.96
CA SER A 288 10.70 -6.78 -6.16
C SER A 288 10.55 -5.24 -6.17
N ASN A 289 10.14 -4.66 -7.31
CA ASN A 289 9.88 -3.22 -7.48
C ASN A 289 8.60 -2.71 -6.78
N LYS A 290 7.69 -3.60 -6.35
CA LYS A 290 6.45 -3.29 -5.59
C LYS A 290 6.35 -4.28 -4.43
N ARG A 291 6.31 -3.82 -3.18
CA ARG A 291 6.35 -4.73 -2.03
C ARG A 291 5.02 -5.46 -1.86
N SER A 292 5.01 -6.77 -2.13
CA SER A 292 3.93 -7.66 -1.67
C SER A 292 4.21 -8.07 -0.22
N TYR A 293 3.15 -8.15 0.60
CA TYR A 293 3.27 -8.65 1.96
C TYR A 293 3.41 -10.18 2.02
N PHE A 294 3.02 -10.90 0.95
CA PHE A 294 3.08 -12.36 0.89
C PHE A 294 3.54 -12.87 -0.49
N LEU A 295 4.46 -13.83 -0.48
CA LEU A 295 5.07 -14.48 -1.65
C LEU A 295 5.07 -16.00 -1.48
N GLN A 296 5.06 -16.74 -2.59
CA GLN A 296 5.19 -18.20 -2.60
C GLN A 296 6.37 -18.59 -3.48
N GLU A 297 7.28 -19.37 -2.91
CA GLU A 297 8.44 -19.95 -3.60
C GLU A 297 8.33 -21.48 -3.71
N MET A 298 7.14 -22.02 -3.45
CA MET A 298 6.86 -23.44 -3.63
C MET A 298 7.02 -23.80 -5.12
N ASN A 299 7.79 -24.84 -5.41
CA ASN A 299 7.80 -25.42 -6.75
C ASN A 299 6.36 -25.76 -7.14
N ALA A 300 5.92 -25.26 -8.29
CA ALA A 300 4.54 -25.41 -8.75
C ALA A 300 4.09 -26.86 -8.59
N ILE A 301 3.07 -27.07 -7.76
CA ILE A 301 2.32 -28.32 -7.72
C ILE A 301 1.69 -28.42 -9.11
N GLN A 302 2.28 -29.27 -9.97
CA GLN A 302 1.66 -29.69 -11.24
C GLN A 302 0.35 -30.42 -10.95
#